data_AF-A0A7W3SYR9-F1
#
_entry.id   AF-A0A7W3SYR9-F1
#
_cell.length_a   1.000
_cell.length_b   1.000
_cell.length_c   1.000
_cell.angle_alpha   90.00
_cell.angle_beta   90.00
_cell.angle_gamma   90.00
#
_symmetry.space_group_name_H-M   'P 1'
#
loop_
_entity.id
_entity.type
_entity.pdbx_description
1 polymer ?
#
loop_
_entity_poly.entity_id
_entity_poly.type
_entity_poly.pdbx_seq_one_letter_code
_entity_poly.pdbx_strand_id
1 'polypeptide(L)' 'MMKVKIYKLDSIDDALIKYVVILVKHKGQWVLSKHKERNTWEFAGGHREINESLMKLQLGNYGKKQGQKIFC' A
#
# COMPACT_ATOMS: atom_id res chain seq x y z
N MET A 1 22.35 -7.11 5.25
CA MET A 1 21.31 -7.22 6.29
C MET A 1 20.57 -5.90 6.39
N MET A 2 19.25 -5.88 6.19
CA MET A 2 18.46 -4.64 6.20
C MET A 2 18.06 -4.28 7.64
N LYS A 3 18.28 -3.02 8.05
CA LYS A 3 17.87 -2.52 9.37
C LYS A 3 16.44 -2.01 9.29
N VAL A 4 15.54 -2.64 10.04
CA VAL A 4 14.13 -2.23 10.15
C VAL A 4 13.92 -1.57 11.51
N LYS A 5 13.20 -0.44 11.52
CA LYS A 5 12.77 0.24 12.74
C LYS A 5 11.24 0.27 12.76
N ILE A 6 10.67 -0.07 13.91
CA ILE A 6 9.22 -0.04 14.12
C ILE A 6 8.92 1.20 14.95
N TYR A 7 7.98 2.00 14.47
CA TYR A 7 7.57 3.26 15.09
C TYR A 7 6.10 3.16 15.51
N LYS A 8 5.70 3.97 16.51
CA LYS A 8 4.28 4.11 16.85
C LYS A 8 3.55 4.86 15.74
N LEU A 9 2.24 4.66 15.65
CA LEU A 9 1.39 5.45 14.77
C LEU A 9 1.59 6.94 15.05
N ASP A 10 1.64 7.76 14.00
CA ASP A 10 1.83 9.22 14.03
C ASP A 10 3.12 9.71 14.71
N SER A 11 4.11 8.83 14.95
CA SER A 11 5.39 9.23 15.54
C SER A 11 6.47 9.62 14.54
N ILE A 12 6.18 9.49 13.24
CA ILE A 12 7.06 9.88 12.14
C ILE A 12 6.35 10.94 11.32
N ASP A 13 7.09 11.99 10.95
CA ASP A 13 6.57 13.01 10.05
C ASP A 13 6.22 12.40 8.69
N ASP A 14 4.96 12.56 8.33
CA ASP A 14 4.35 12.31 7.04
C ASP A 14 5.23 12.68 5.84
N ALA A 15 5.92 13.82 5.89
CA ALA A 15 6.77 14.32 4.83
C ALA A 15 7.98 13.42 4.53
N LEU A 16 8.38 12.57 5.49
CA LEU A 16 9.49 11.63 5.33
C LEU A 16 9.06 10.33 4.62
N ILE A 17 7.76 10.09 4.48
CA ILE A 17 7.21 8.85 3.94
C ILE A 17 7.16 8.93 2.40
N LYS A 18 8.00 8.12 1.75
CA LYS A 18 8.05 8.05 0.27
C LYS A 18 7.08 7.04 -0.32
N TYR A 19 6.86 5.93 0.41
CA TYR A 19 6.04 4.81 -0.04
C TYR A 19 5.15 4.34 1.10
N VAL A 20 3.94 3.94 0.74
CA VAL A 20 2.98 3.33 1.67
C VAL A 20 2.60 1.97 1.12
N VAL A 21 2.59 0.95 1.96
CA VAL A 21 2.12 -0.40 1.65
C VAL A 21 1.13 -0.82 2.72
N ILE A 22 0.00 -1.38 2.32
CA ILE A 22 -1.04 -1.87 3.24
C ILE A 22 -1.09 -3.37 3.18
N LEU A 23 -1.08 -4.01 4.34
CA LEU A 23 -1.33 -5.43 4.47
C LEU A 23 -2.73 -5.61 5.04
N VAL A 24 -3.60 -6.28 4.29
CA VAL A 24 -4.97 -6.55 4.70
C VAL A 24 -5.18 -8.05 4.78
N LYS A 25 -5.77 -8.49 5.89
CA LYS A 25 -6.16 -9.90 6.11
C LYS A 25 -7.67 -9.97 6.33
N HIS A 26 -8.35 -10.75 5.52
CA HIS A 26 -9.80 -10.94 5.59
C HIS A 26 -10.12 -12.44 5.67
N LYS A 27 -10.90 -12.84 6.68
CA LYS A 27 -11.27 -14.25 6.94
C LYS A 27 -10.07 -15.22 6.96
N GLY A 28 -8.93 -14.78 7.50
CA GLY A 28 -7.73 -15.60 7.57
C GLY A 28 -6.86 -15.58 6.33
N GLN A 29 -7.31 -14.95 5.23
CA GLN A 29 -6.59 -14.89 3.96
C GLN A 29 -6.04 -13.49 3.69
N TRP A 30 -4.93 -13.40 2.94
CA TRP A 30 -4.29 -12.13 2.59
C TRP A 30 -4.93 -11.54 1.34
N VAL A 31 -5.22 -10.25 1.39
CA VAL A 31 -5.73 -9.51 0.25
C VAL A 31 -4.54 -8.98 -0.55
N LEU A 32 -4.39 -9.47 -1.78
CA LEU A 32 -3.31 -9.12 -2.70
C LEU A 32 -3.87 -8.54 -4.00
N SER A 33 -3.06 -7.71 -4.66
CA SER A 33 -3.32 -7.21 -5.99
C SER A 33 -2.43 -7.90 -7.01
N LYS A 34 -2.96 -8.08 -8.22
CA LYS A 34 -2.21 -8.53 -9.39
C LYS A 34 -2.46 -7.62 -10.57
N HIS A 35 -1.38 -7.10 -11.14
CA HIS A 35 -1.42 -6.40 -12.42
C HIS A 35 -1.76 -7.38 -13.55
N LYS A 36 -2.64 -6.99 -14.49
CA LYS A 36 -3.09 -7.89 -15.58
C LYS A 36 -1.94 -8.43 -16.43
N GLU A 37 -0.91 -7.63 -16.62
CA GLU A 37 0.22 -7.91 -17.52
C GLU A 37 1.43 -8.56 -16.82
N ARG A 38 1.39 -8.72 -15.48
CA ARG A 38 2.51 -9.30 -14.71
C ARG A 38 2.07 -10.54 -13.97
N ASN A 39 3.02 -11.44 -13.71
CA ASN A 39 2.78 -12.67 -12.96
C ASN A 39 3.16 -12.59 -11.47
N THR A 40 3.42 -11.38 -10.96
CA THR A 40 3.74 -11.15 -9.55
C THR A 40 2.51 -10.69 -8.78
N TRP A 41 2.41 -11.16 -7.53
CA TRP A 41 1.44 -10.67 -6.56
C TRP A 41 2.09 -9.64 -5.67
N GLU A 42 1.37 -8.56 -5.38
CA GLU A 42 1.86 -7.48 -4.54
C GLU A 42 0.81 -7.03 -3.53
N PHE A 43 1.28 -6.66 -2.34
CA PHE A 43 0.44 -5.89 -1.43
C PHE A 43 0.24 -4.52 -2.04
N ALA A 44 -1.00 -4.04 -2.00
CA ALA A 44 -1.27 -2.78 -2.64
C ALA A 44 -0.67 -1.62 -1.81
N GLY A 45 -0.21 -0.64 -2.54
CA GLY A 45 0.61 0.44 -2.04
C GLY A 45 0.81 1.49 -3.11
N GLY A 46 1.47 2.57 -2.75
CA GLY A 46 1.67 3.70 -3.64
C GLY A 46 2.83 4.58 -3.23
N HIS A 47 3.30 5.36 -4.20
CA HIS A 47 4.22 6.47 -3.95
C HIS A 47 3.43 7.64 -3.38
N ARG A 48 4.00 8.35 -2.41
CA ARG A 48 3.42 9.61 -1.93
C ARG A 48 3.74 10.73 -2.91
N GLU A 49 2.74 11.39 -3.47
CA GLU A 49 2.94 12.64 -4.19
C GLU A 49 3.04 13.81 -3.20
N ILE A 50 3.87 14.80 -3.53
CA ILE A 50 4.01 16.03 -2.74
C ILE A 50 2.63 16.70 -2.67
N ASN A 51 2.13 16.90 -1.46
CA ASN A 51 0.79 17.42 -1.11
C ASN A 51 -0.37 16.40 -1.04
N GLU A 52 -0.15 15.10 -1.20
CA GLU A 52 -1.18 14.11 -0.84
C GLU A 52 -1.11 13.74 0.64
N SER A 53 -2.28 13.65 1.29
CA SER A 53 -2.40 13.09 2.62
C SER A 53 -2.30 11.56 2.55
N LEU A 54 -1.70 10.93 3.58
CA LEU A 54 -1.59 9.47 3.65
C LEU A 54 -2.95 8.78 3.51
N MET A 55 -3.99 9.37 4.10
CA MET A 55 -5.36 8.87 4.02
C MET A 55 -5.88 8.78 2.58
N LYS A 56 -5.48 9.72 1.70
CA LYS A 56 -5.91 9.73 0.30
C LYS A 56 -5.16 8.70 -0.55
N LEU A 57 -3.87 8.49 -0.27
CA LEU A 57 -3.08 7.41 -0.88
C LEU A 57 -3.67 6.03 -0.57
N GLN A 58 -4.16 5.86 0.66
CA GLN A 58 -4.67 4.60 1.20
C GLN A 58 -5.94 4.10 0.50
N LEU A 59 -6.87 4.99 0.14
CA LEU A 59 -8.19 4.62 -0.41
C LEU A 59 -8.44 5.11 -1.85
N GLY A 60 -7.82 6.21 -2.28
CA GLY A 60 -8.15 6.87 -3.56
C GLY A 60 -7.71 6.07 -4.80
N ASN A 61 -6.64 5.29 -4.70
CA ASN A 61 -6.08 4.53 -5.83
C ASN A 61 -6.44 3.04 -5.84
N TYR A 62 -6.89 2.48 -4.71
CA TYR A 62 -7.19 1.05 -4.56
C TYR A 62 -8.34 0.58 -5.45
N GLY A 63 -9.25 1.47 -5.85
CA GLY A 63 -10.40 1.13 -6.69
C GLY A 63 -10.35 1.61 -8.14
N LYS A 64 -9.39 2.46 -8.53
CA LYS A 64 -9.50 3.20 -9.81
C LYS A 64 -8.32 3.15 -10.77
N LYS A 65 -7.16 2.58 -10.42
CA LYS A 65 -6.06 2.47 -11.38
C LYS A 65 -5.81 1.01 -11.78
N GLN A 66 -6.14 0.73 -13.05
CA GLN A 66 -5.57 -0.32 -13.89
C GLN A 66 -5.94 -1.78 -13.60
N GLY A 67 -7.21 -2.16 -13.78
CA GLY A 67 -7.56 -3.57 -14.04
C GLY A 67 -7.12 -4.61 -12.99
N GLN A 68 -6.78 -4.16 -11.79
CA GLN A 68 -6.27 -4.99 -10.71
C GLN A 68 -7.41 -5.86 -10.18
N LYS A 69 -7.25 -7.19 -10.23
CA LYS A 69 -8.15 -8.11 -9.53
C LYS A 69 -7.67 -8.26 -8.10
N ILE A 70 -8.53 -7.91 -7.15
CA ILE A 70 -8.30 -8.18 -5.74
C ILE A 70 -8.61 -9.66 -5.52
N PHE A 71 -7.64 -10.42 -5.04
CA PHE A 71 -7.83 -11.81 -4.62
C PHE A 71 -7.69 -11.90 -3.11
N CYS A 72 -8.63 -12.62 -2.49
CA CYS A 72 -8.57 -13.08 -1.11
C CYS A 72 -8.10 -14.54 -1.07
#